data_AF-A0A645CAP3-F1
#
_entry.id   AF-A0A645CAP3-F1
#
_cell.length_a   1.000
_cell.length_b   1.000
_cell.length_c   1.000
_cell.angle_alpha   90.00
_cell.angle_beta   90.00
_cell.angle_gamma   90.00
#
_symmetry.space_group_name_H-M   'P 1'
#
loop_
_entity.id
_entity.type
_entity.pdbx_description
1 polymer ?
#
loop_
_entity_poly.entity_id
_entity_poly.type
_entity_poly.pdbx_seq_one_letter_code
_entity_poly.pdbx_strand_id
1 'polypeptide(L)'
;MLYDRGLAKGYGDGIYGAADIGSARDYATFLLRAMGYSEEAGDFKWETAADTAADMGFLAGTSPFLRGDVAEMTLRALLTENAAFAAKLGIILEKV
;
A
#
# COMPACT_ATOMS: atom_id res chain seq x y z
N MET A 1 -15.42 1.75 8.99
CA MET A 1 -14.72 2.78 8.20
C MET A 1 -13.28 2.34 7.92
N LEU A 2 -12.54 2.99 7.02
CA LEU A 2 -11.12 2.64 6.71
C LEU A 2 -10.20 2.69 7.93
N TYR A 3 -10.45 3.67 8.82
CA TYR A 3 -9.73 3.84 10.08
C TYR A 3 -9.91 2.64 11.02
N ASP A 4 -11.15 2.18 11.21
CA ASP A 4 -11.46 1.01 12.06
C ASP A 4 -10.80 -0.28 11.57
N ARG A 5 -10.49 -0.36 10.27
CA ARG A 5 -9.80 -1.50 9.64
C ARG A 5 -8.27 -1.34 9.60
N GLY A 6 -7.73 -0.26 10.18
CA GLY A 6 -6.30 0.02 10.21
C GLY A 6 -5.68 0.37 8.85
N LEU A 7 -6.49 0.60 7.81
CA LEU A 7 -6.00 0.84 6.45
C LEU A 7 -5.48 2.28 6.27
N ALA A 8 -6.08 3.24 6.95
CA ALA A 8 -5.66 4.63 6.97
C ALA A 8 -5.40 5.07 8.41
N LYS A 9 -4.26 5.73 8.64
CA LYS A 9 -3.83 6.29 9.92
C LYS A 9 -3.51 7.77 9.69
N GLY A 10 -3.84 8.63 10.66
CA GLY A 10 -3.43 10.03 10.65
C GLY A 10 -1.99 10.20 11.12
N TYR A 11 -1.47 11.43 11.06
CA TYR A 11 -0.09 11.74 11.46
C TYR A 11 0.17 11.62 12.97
N GLY A 12 -0.90 11.58 13.78
CA GLY A 12 -0.83 11.74 15.24
C GLY A 12 -1.54 13.02 15.68
N ASP A 13 -1.64 13.23 17.00
CA ASP A 13 -2.14 14.47 17.61
C ASP A 13 -3.53 14.95 17.13
N GLY A 14 -4.39 14.01 16.75
CA GLY A 14 -5.74 14.31 16.24
C GLY A 14 -5.79 14.81 14.79
N ILE A 15 -4.66 14.78 14.06
CA ILE A 15 -4.57 15.27 12.68
C ILE A 15 -4.62 14.08 11.71
N TYR A 16 -5.61 14.11 10.81
CA TYR A 16 -5.77 13.08 9.78
C TYR A 16 -5.09 13.42 8.44
N GLY A 17 -4.95 14.71 8.09
CA GLY A 17 -4.31 15.10 6.82
C GLY A 17 -5.19 15.01 5.56
N ALA A 18 -6.51 15.06 5.70
CA ALA A 18 -7.44 14.87 4.56
C ALA A 18 -7.26 15.84 3.38
N ALA A 19 -6.66 17.01 3.63
CA ALA A 19 -6.45 18.06 2.63
C ALA A 19 -5.05 18.01 1.99
N ASP A 20 -4.18 17.10 2.44
CA ASP A 20 -2.79 17.06 1.97
C ASP A 20 -2.70 16.45 0.58
N ILE A 21 -1.68 16.89 -0.17
CA ILE A 21 -1.37 16.31 -1.48
C ILE A 21 -0.82 14.91 -1.25
N GLY A 22 -1.59 13.91 -1.65
CA GLY A 22 -1.15 12.51 -1.57
C GLY A 22 0.08 12.26 -2.45
N SER A 23 1.00 11.46 -1.93
CA SER A 23 2.17 10.98 -2.67
C SER A 23 2.06 9.49 -3.01
N ALA A 24 2.91 9.03 -3.93
CA ALA A 24 3.03 7.60 -4.24
C ALA A 24 3.38 6.76 -3.00
N ARG A 25 4.13 7.33 -2.04
CA ARG A 25 4.46 6.68 -0.75
C ARG A 25 3.21 6.47 0.11
N ASP A 26 2.35 7.48 0.21
CA ASP A 26 1.14 7.39 1.04
C ASP A 26 0.17 6.37 0.45
N TYR A 27 0.06 6.33 -0.89
CA TYR A 27 -0.75 5.34 -1.57
C TYR A 27 -0.14 3.93 -1.52
N ALA A 28 1.18 3.79 -1.63
CA ALA A 28 1.89 2.53 -1.43
C ALA A 28 1.62 1.96 -0.04
N THR A 29 1.69 2.79 1.01
CA THR A 29 1.36 2.40 2.38
C THR A 29 -0.07 1.84 2.48
N PHE A 30 -1.02 2.54 1.85
CA PHE A 30 -2.42 2.08 1.83
C PHE A 30 -2.55 0.70 1.18
N LEU A 31 -1.92 0.49 0.02
CA LEU A 31 -1.95 -0.79 -0.68
C LEU A 31 -1.25 -1.90 0.12
N LEU A 32 -0.11 -1.63 0.76
CA LEU A 32 0.59 -2.58 1.63
C LEU A 32 -0.30 -3.05 2.78
N ARG A 33 -0.99 -2.12 3.46
CA ARG A 33 -1.96 -2.45 4.51
C ARG A 33 -3.15 -3.24 3.97
N ALA A 34 -3.68 -2.86 2.80
CA ALA A 34 -4.74 -3.59 2.14
C ALA A 34 -4.32 -5.03 1.76
N MET A 35 -3.03 -5.22 1.48
CA MET A 35 -2.42 -6.52 1.19
C MET A 35 -2.07 -7.33 2.45
N GLY A 36 -2.32 -6.81 3.65
CA GLY A 36 -2.04 -7.48 4.92
C GLY A 36 -0.61 -7.34 5.43
N TYR A 37 0.20 -6.44 4.84
CA TYR A 37 1.50 -6.06 5.40
C TYR A 37 1.29 -5.07 6.54
N SER A 38 2.10 -5.17 7.59
CA SER A 38 1.98 -4.38 8.82
C SER A 38 3.27 -3.67 9.19
N GLU A 39 3.17 -2.37 9.44
CA GLU A 39 4.26 -1.58 10.03
C GLU A 39 4.59 -2.05 11.46
N GLU A 40 3.57 -2.46 12.23
CA GLU A 40 3.72 -2.93 13.62
C GLU A 40 4.43 -4.29 13.67
N ALA A 41 4.21 -5.15 12.67
CA ALA A 41 4.93 -6.41 12.51
C ALA A 41 6.34 -6.22 11.92
N GLY A 42 6.69 -5.00 11.49
CA GLY A 42 7.96 -4.69 10.85
C GLY A 42 8.07 -5.17 9.40
N ASP A 43 6.94 -5.47 8.74
CA ASP A 43 6.96 -5.91 7.34
C ASP A 43 7.42 -4.80 6.38
N PHE A 44 7.14 -3.53 6.73
CA PHE A 44 7.58 -2.34 6.01
C PHE A 44 7.57 -1.11 6.93
N LYS A 45 8.11 0.02 6.45
CA LYS A 45 8.02 1.33 7.11
C LYS A 45 7.37 2.34 6.19
N TRP A 46 6.60 3.27 6.75
CA TRP A 46 5.94 4.33 5.97
C TRP A 46 6.94 5.15 5.14
N GLU A 47 8.09 5.50 5.72
CA GLU A 47 9.13 6.30 5.06
C GLU A 47 9.68 5.64 3.79
N THR A 48 9.75 4.31 3.78
CA THR A 48 10.29 3.50 2.67
C THR A 48 9.20 2.74 1.92
N ALA A 49 7.91 3.08 2.12
CA ALA A 49 6.80 2.34 1.53
C ALA A 49 6.81 2.38 -0.01
N ALA A 50 7.29 3.48 -0.59
CA ALA A 50 7.48 3.58 -2.04
C ALA A 50 8.56 2.62 -2.54
N ASP A 51 9.66 2.47 -1.81
CA ASP A 51 10.74 1.53 -2.14
C ASP A 51 10.22 0.09 -2.04
N THR A 52 9.48 -0.24 -0.98
CA THR A 52 8.82 -1.55 -0.85
C THR A 52 7.86 -1.82 -2.00
N ALA A 53 7.10 -0.82 -2.44
CA ALA A 53 6.22 -0.94 -3.60
C ALA A 53 6.99 -1.14 -4.92
N ALA A 54 8.17 -0.53 -5.04
CA ALA A 54 9.04 -0.72 -6.20
C ALA A 54 9.60 -2.14 -6.23
N ASP A 55 10.09 -2.64 -5.09
CA ASP A 55 10.62 -4.00 -4.93
C ASP A 55 9.56 -5.06 -5.22
N MET A 56 8.31 -4.78 -4.83
CA MET A 56 7.16 -5.65 -5.11
C MET A 56 6.56 -5.45 -6.51
N GLY A 57 7.05 -4.49 -7.29
CA GLY A 57 6.67 -4.29 -8.70
C GLY A 57 5.36 -3.53 -8.93
N PHE A 58 4.79 -2.88 -7.91
CA PHE A 58 3.53 -2.14 -8.06
C PHE A 58 3.63 -0.62 -7.93
N LEU A 59 4.82 -0.07 -7.65
CA LEU A 59 5.01 1.39 -7.67
C LEU A 59 4.75 1.96 -9.08
N ALA A 60 4.03 3.08 -9.13
CA ALA A 60 3.86 3.88 -10.33
C ALA A 60 3.75 5.37 -9.98
N GLY A 61 3.85 6.20 -11.01
CA GLY A 61 3.77 7.66 -10.90
C GLY A 61 5.11 8.34 -10.60
N THR A 62 5.13 9.63 -10.90
CA THR A 62 6.22 10.55 -10.53
C THR A 62 5.60 11.74 -9.79
N SER A 63 6.40 12.74 -9.38
CA SER A 63 5.84 13.98 -8.86
C SER A 63 5.53 14.92 -10.03
N PRO A 64 4.28 15.41 -10.21
CA PRO A 64 3.14 15.28 -9.29
C PRO A 64 2.39 13.95 -9.40
N PHE A 65 1.92 13.44 -8.26
CA PHE A 65 1.14 12.20 -8.18
C PHE A 65 -0.32 12.44 -8.61
N LEU A 66 -0.76 11.74 -9.65
CA LEU A 66 -2.04 11.93 -10.30
C LEU A 66 -3.00 10.78 -10.01
N ARG A 67 -4.29 11.01 -10.29
CA ARG A 67 -5.33 9.97 -10.19
C ARG A 67 -5.09 8.78 -11.13
N GLY A 68 -4.37 8.99 -12.23
CA GLY A 68 -3.93 7.92 -13.12
C GLY A 68 -2.96 6.97 -12.44
N ASP A 69 -2.01 7.52 -11.67
CA ASP A 69 -1.01 6.73 -10.93
C ASP A 69 -1.67 5.87 -9.85
N VAL A 70 -2.70 6.38 -9.18
CA VAL A 70 -3.54 5.62 -8.24
C VAL A 70 -4.15 4.39 -8.92
N ALA A 71 -4.78 4.57 -10.08
CA ALA A 71 -5.39 3.48 -10.82
C ALA A 71 -4.35 2.45 -11.28
N GLU A 72 -3.19 2.92 -11.76
CA GLU A 72 -2.09 2.07 -12.19
C GLU A 72 -1.49 1.25 -11.05
N MET A 73 -1.19 1.88 -9.90
CA MET A 73 -0.69 1.19 -8.71
C MET A 73 -1.70 0.16 -8.19
N THR A 74 -3.01 0.47 -8.22
CA THR A 74 -4.07 -0.48 -7.84
C THR A 74 -4.05 -1.71 -8.74
N LEU A 75 -4.00 -1.50 -10.06
CA LEU A 75 -4.01 -2.58 -11.03
C LEU A 75 -2.75 -3.44 -10.88
N ARG A 76 -1.58 -2.81 -10.77
CA ARG A 76 -0.32 -3.52 -10.56
C ARG A 76 -0.34 -4.34 -9.28
N ALA A 77 -0.81 -3.75 -8.17
CA ALA A 77 -0.94 -4.47 -6.89
C ALA A 77 -1.88 -5.67 -6.99
N LEU A 78 -3.02 -5.53 -7.69
CA LEU A 78 -3.96 -6.62 -7.93
C LEU A 78 -3.36 -7.75 -8.78
N LEU A 79 -2.55 -7.40 -9.76
CA LEU A 79 -1.88 -8.33 -10.67
C LEU A 79 -0.56 -8.86 -10.11
N THR A 80 -0.11 -8.39 -8.94
CA THR A 80 1.15 -8.83 -8.37
C THR A 80 0.97 -10.28 -7.92
N GLU A 81 1.60 -11.22 -8.63
CA GLU A 81 1.72 -12.63 -8.22
C GLU A 81 2.73 -12.76 -7.07
N ASN A 82 2.41 -12.18 -5.92
CA ASN A 82 3.29 -12.28 -4.76
C ASN A 82 2.88 -13.48 -3.90
N ALA A 83 3.71 -14.53 -3.90
CA ALA A 83 3.52 -15.70 -3.05
C ALA A 83 3.41 -15.32 -1.55
N ALA A 84 4.06 -14.23 -1.12
CA ALA A 84 3.94 -13.71 0.24
C ALA A 84 2.59 -13.00 0.49
N PHE A 85 2.00 -12.35 -0.52
CA PHE A 85 0.64 -11.80 -0.44
C PHE A 85 -0.39 -12.93 -0.31
N ALA A 86 -0.30 -13.96 -1.13
CA ALA A 86 -1.20 -15.11 -1.06
C ALA A 86 -1.05 -15.88 0.27
N ALA A 87 0.19 -16.08 0.73
CA ALA A 87 0.48 -16.68 2.03
C ALA A 87 -0.05 -15.85 3.20
N LYS A 88 0.04 -14.51 3.15
CA LYS A 88 -0.52 -13.61 4.17
C LYS A 88 -2.05 -13.54 4.13
N LEU A 89 -2.68 -13.69 2.96
CA LEU A 89 -4.14 -13.73 2.84
C LEU A 89 -4.75 -15.10 3.20
N GLY A 90 -3.93 -16.12 3.44
CA GLY A 90 -4.39 -17.49 3.65
C GLY A 90 -4.95 -18.16 2.38
N ILE A 91 -4.75 -17.55 1.22
CA ILE A 91 -5.12 -18.15 -0.07
C ILE A 91 -3.91 -18.99 -0.49
N ILE A 92 -4.00 -20.29 -0.28
CA ILE A 92 -3.06 -21.23 -0.91
C ILE A 92 -3.23 -21.04 -2.43
N LEU A 93 -2.21 -20.50 -3.10
CA LEU A 93 -2.12 -20.58 -4.55
C LEU A 93 -1.89 -22.04 -4.90
N GLU A 94 -2.97 -22.82 -5.05
CA GLU A 94 -2.87 -24.04 -5.84
C GLU A 94 -2.50 -23.60 -7.24
N LYS A 95 -1.26 -23.92 -7.64
CA LYS A 95 -0.82 -23.82 -9.03
C LYS A 95 -1.82 -24.60 -9.88
N VAL A 96 -2.57 -23.88 -10.71
CA VAL A 96 -3.29 -24.45 -11.85
C VAL A 96 -2.32 -24.56 -13.01
#